data_AF-A0A535P5L4-F1
#
_entry.id   AF-A0A535P5L4-F1
#
_cell.length_a   1.000
_cell.length_b   1.000
_cell.length_c   1.000
_cell.angle_alpha   90.00
_cell.angle_beta   90.00
_cell.angle_gamma   90.00
#
_symmetry.space_group_name_H-M   'P 1'
#
loop_
_entity.id
_entity.type
_entity.pdbx_description
1 polymer ?
#
loop_
_entity_poly.entity_id
_entity_poly.type
_entity_poly.pdbx_seq_one_letter_code
_entity_poly.pdbx_strand_id
1 'polypeptide(L)'
;MKTLTIFKTLGPIDLKNVRRDSLLLWLPLIPIIQALGIRSAVPIVASALQQHLGFDLTPYYPLIMGAFVLESPITTGVIVGFLLLDERDSHMLTALLVTPMPLSGYSPSPV
;
A
#
# COMPACT_ATOMS: atom_id res chain seq x y z
N MET A 1 18.19 -7.60 24.70
CA MET A 1 19.16 -7.94 23.62
C MET A 1 18.66 -9.02 22.64
N LYS A 2 17.59 -9.78 22.93
CA LYS A 2 17.06 -10.83 22.04
C LYS A 2 16.27 -10.31 20.82
N THR A 3 15.56 -9.18 20.96
CA THR A 3 14.77 -8.54 19.89
C THR A 3 15.62 -7.99 18.73
N LEU A 4 16.83 -7.52 19.02
CA LEU A 4 17.74 -6.98 18.00
C LEU A 4 18.29 -8.06 17.06
N THR A 5 18.43 -9.29 17.55
CA THR A 5 18.93 -10.44 16.77
C THR A 5 17.88 -10.94 15.79
N ILE A 6 16.60 -10.92 16.18
CA ILE A 6 15.46 -11.35 15.36
C ILE A 6 15.28 -10.44 14.14
N PHE A 7 15.37 -9.12 14.32
CA PHE A 7 15.32 -8.15 13.22
C PHE A 7 16.46 -8.34 12.19
N LYS A 8 17.66 -8.72 12.65
CA LYS A 8 18.83 -8.94 11.79
C LYS A 8 18.74 -10.22 10.97
N THR A 9 18.02 -11.25 11.44
CA THR A 9 17.87 -12.52 10.72
C THR A 9 16.61 -12.58 9.85
N LEU A 10 15.50 -11.96 10.25
CA LEU A 10 14.25 -11.96 9.48
C LEU A 10 14.20 -10.86 8.41
N GLY A 11 14.71 -9.66 8.72
CA GLY A 11 14.68 -8.52 7.79
C GLY A 11 15.25 -8.78 6.39
N PRO A 12 16.37 -9.52 6.23
CA PRO A 12 16.90 -9.85 4.90
C PRO A 12 16.04 -10.85 4.11
N ILE A 13 15.31 -11.73 4.80
CA ILE A 13 14.45 -12.76 4.19
C ILE A 13 13.16 -12.10 3.69
N ASP A 14 12.54 -11.26 4.50
CA ASP A 14 11.35 -10.48 4.12
C ASP A 14 11.66 -9.52 2.97
N LEU A 15 12.81 -8.82 3.01
CA LEU A 15 13.23 -7.93 1.93
C LEU A 15 13.42 -8.67 0.59
N LYS A 16 13.84 -9.94 0.63
CA LYS A 16 13.97 -10.78 -0.56
C LYS A 16 12.61 -11.16 -1.15
N ASN A 17 11.60 -11.41 -0.31
CA ASN A 17 10.24 -11.73 -0.73
C ASN A 17 9.53 -10.47 -1.28
N VAL A 18 9.63 -9.33 -0.59
CA VAL A 18 9.10 -8.04 -1.05
C VAL A 18 9.70 -7.62 -2.40
N ARG A 19 11.00 -7.86 -2.62
CA ARG A 19 11.65 -7.56 -3.91
C ARG A 19 11.19 -8.45 -5.07
N ARG A 20 10.63 -9.64 -4.79
CA ARG A 20 10.13 -10.55 -5.84
C ARG A 20 8.69 -10.23 -6.21
N ASP A 21 7.94 -9.61 -5.30
CA ASP A 21 6.62 -9.08 -5.60
C ASP A 21 6.75 -7.68 -6.22
N SER A 22 6.51 -7.62 -7.54
CA SER A 22 6.58 -6.36 -8.27
C SER A 22 5.57 -5.33 -7.74
N LEU A 23 4.39 -5.76 -7.25
CA LEU A 23 3.35 -4.86 -6.75
C LEU A 23 3.78 -4.23 -5.41
N LEU A 24 4.37 -5.02 -4.51
CA LEU A 24 4.87 -4.49 -3.22
C LEU A 24 6.04 -3.51 -3.39
N LEU A 25 6.87 -3.69 -4.42
CA LEU A 25 7.93 -2.73 -4.77
C LEU A 25 7.40 -1.36 -5.21
N TRP A 26 6.22 -1.32 -5.85
CA TRP A 26 5.61 -0.07 -6.30
C TRP A 26 5.01 0.73 -5.14
N LEU A 27 4.47 0.07 -4.12
CA LEU A 27 3.77 0.70 -3.01
C LEU A 27 4.55 1.86 -2.34
N PRO A 28 5.81 1.72 -1.91
CA PRO A 28 6.56 2.83 -1.31
C PRO A 28 6.92 3.95 -2.30
N LEU A 29 6.87 3.69 -3.62
CA LEU A 29 7.12 4.71 -4.64
C LEU A 29 5.89 5.61 -4.87
N ILE A 30 4.68 5.12 -4.58
CA ILE A 30 3.43 5.88 -4.73
C ILE A 30 3.46 7.24 -4.02
N PRO A 31 3.77 7.35 -2.72
CA PRO A 31 3.78 8.65 -2.04
C PRO A 31 4.87 9.59 -2.59
N ILE A 32 5.99 9.04 -3.09
CA ILE A 32 7.07 9.83 -3.70
C ILE A 32 6.60 10.41 -5.04
N ILE A 33 6.01 9.56 -5.89
CA ILE A 33 5.46 9.96 -7.18
C ILE A 33 4.34 10.99 -6.99
N GLN A 34 3.46 10.78 -6.01
CA GLN A 34 2.43 11.76 -5.67
C GLN A 34 3.05 13.10 -5.27
N ALA A 35 4.02 13.13 -4.34
CA ALA A 35 4.65 14.38 -3.90
C ALA A 35 5.28 15.16 -5.07
N LEU A 36 5.98 14.46 -5.97
CA LEU A 36 6.53 15.05 -7.19
C LEU A 36 5.43 15.53 -8.14
N GLY A 37 4.41 14.71 -8.36
CA GLY A 37 3.28 15.01 -9.23
C GLY A 37 2.54 16.26 -8.76
N ILE A 38 2.25 16.37 -7.47
CA ILE A 38 1.59 17.52 -6.86
C ILE A 38 2.43 18.78 -7.01
N ARG A 39 3.74 18.70 -6.71
CA ARG A 39 4.67 19.82 -6.85
C ARG A 39 4.68 20.39 -8.27
N SER A 40 4.58 19.53 -9.28
CA SER A 40 4.53 19.94 -10.68
C SER A 40 3.13 20.34 -11.14
N ALA A 41 2.09 19.67 -10.68
CA ALA A 41 0.71 19.89 -11.12
C ALA A 41 0.13 21.20 -10.60
N VAL A 42 0.36 21.54 -9.33
CA VAL A 42 -0.19 22.76 -8.71
C VAL A 42 0.16 24.05 -9.49
N PRO A 43 1.41 24.34 -9.86
CA PRO A 43 1.73 25.55 -10.62
C PRO A 43 1.17 25.53 -12.06
N ILE A 44 1.06 24.35 -12.68
CA ILE A 44 0.47 24.20 -14.02
C ILE A 44 -1.04 24.50 -13.97
N VAL A 45 -1.74 23.97 -12.98
CA VAL A 45 -3.17 24.24 -12.79
C VAL A 45 -3.39 25.71 -12.43
N ALA A 46 -2.56 26.27 -11.55
CA ALA A 46 -2.64 27.68 -11.17
C ALA A 46 -2.49 28.62 -12.38
N SER A 47 -1.50 28.37 -13.25
CA SER A 47 -1.30 29.20 -14.44
C SER A 47 -2.44 29.06 -15.45
N ALA A 48 -2.95 27.86 -15.67
CA ALA A 48 -4.09 27.62 -16.55
C ALA A 48 -5.37 28.31 -16.04
N LEU A 49 -5.65 28.23 -14.73
CA LEU A 49 -6.79 28.91 -14.10
C LEU A 49 -6.67 30.43 -14.22
N GLN A 50 -5.48 30.97 -13.99
CA GLN A 50 -5.23 32.40 -14.13
C GLN A 50 -5.41 32.86 -15.59
N GLN A 51 -4.91 32.10 -16.56
CA GLN A 51 -4.95 32.45 -17.99
C GLN A 51 -6.35 32.33 -18.60
N HIS A 52 -7.10 31.29 -18.24
CA HIS A 52 -8.39 31.00 -18.87
C HIS A 52 -9.60 31.54 -18.11
N LEU A 53 -9.49 31.68 -16.79
CA LEU A 53 -10.61 32.05 -15.92
C LEU A 53 -10.33 33.32 -15.09
N GLY A 54 -9.11 33.86 -15.13
CA GLY A 54 -8.71 35.00 -14.29
C GLY A 54 -8.70 34.67 -12.80
N PHE A 55 -8.67 33.39 -12.44
CA PHE A 55 -8.79 32.92 -11.07
C PHE A 55 -7.41 32.72 -10.42
N ASP A 56 -7.14 33.47 -9.35
CA ASP A 56 -5.90 33.36 -8.58
C ASP A 56 -5.97 32.22 -7.56
N LEU A 57 -5.17 31.17 -7.79
CA LEU A 57 -5.09 30.00 -6.92
C LEU A 57 -4.13 30.21 -5.73
N THR A 58 -3.29 31.24 -5.74
CA THR A 58 -2.23 31.49 -4.75
C THR A 58 -2.75 31.53 -3.29
N PRO A 59 -3.89 32.17 -2.98
CA PRO A 59 -4.41 32.20 -1.61
C PRO A 59 -4.79 30.81 -1.07
N TYR A 60 -5.06 29.85 -1.96
CA TYR A 60 -5.50 28.49 -1.60
C TYR A 60 -4.34 27.50 -1.48
N TYR A 61 -3.10 27.89 -1.79
CA TYR A 61 -1.93 27.00 -1.70
C TYR A 61 -1.76 26.35 -0.32
N PRO A 62 -1.93 27.07 0.82
CA PRO A 62 -1.83 26.43 2.13
C PRO A 62 -2.89 25.35 2.33
N LEU A 63 -4.11 25.55 1.83
CA LEU A 63 -5.20 24.59 1.92
C LEU A 63 -4.91 23.34 1.07
N ILE A 64 -4.48 23.56 -0.18
CA ILE A 64 -4.12 22.50 -1.12
C ILE A 64 -2.95 21.68 -0.56
N MET A 65 -1.88 22.33 -0.09
CA MET A 65 -0.74 21.65 0.54
C MET A 65 -1.14 20.92 1.82
N GLY A 66 -1.99 21.52 2.66
CA GLY A 66 -2.50 20.87 3.86
C GLY A 66 -3.26 19.58 3.55
N ALA A 67 -4.12 19.59 2.54
CA ALA A 67 -4.84 18.40 2.09
C ALA A 67 -3.88 17.28 1.64
N PHE A 68 -2.82 17.62 0.90
CA PHE A 68 -1.83 16.64 0.45
C PHE A 68 -0.93 16.11 1.57
N VAL A 69 -0.58 16.95 2.54
CA VAL A 69 0.18 16.52 3.72
C VAL A 69 -0.62 15.50 4.53
N LEU A 70 -1.94 15.63 4.60
CA LEU A 70 -2.82 14.67 5.27
C LEU A 70 -3.04 13.38 4.47
N GLU A 71 -3.01 13.45 3.14
CA GLU A 71 -3.13 12.28 2.26
C GLU A 71 -1.92 11.35 2.40
N SER A 72 -0.70 11.88 2.51
CA SER A 72 0.53 11.11 2.61
C SER A 72 0.54 10.03 3.72
N PRO A 73 0.18 10.33 5.00
CA PRO A 73 0.10 9.30 6.04
C PRO A 73 -1.07 8.33 5.82
N ILE A 74 -2.17 8.75 5.17
CA ILE A 74 -3.27 7.84 4.82
C ILE A 74 -2.77 6.78 3.84
N THR A 75 -2.13 7.22 2.76
CA THR A 75 -1.57 6.32 1.75
C THR A 75 -0.49 5.42 2.34
N THR A 76 0.35 5.95 3.23
CA THR A 76 1.32 5.14 3.99
C THR A 76 0.61 4.10 4.86
N GLY A 77 -0.46 4.47 5.56
CA GLY A 77 -1.27 3.56 6.37
C GLY A 77 -1.93 2.46 5.54
N VAL A 78 -2.42 2.79 4.33
CA VAL A 78 -2.95 1.81 3.39
C VAL A 78 -1.87 0.82 2.95
N ILE A 79 -0.67 1.31 2.59
CA ILE A 79 0.47 0.47 2.22
C ILE A 79 0.83 -0.50 3.35
N VAL A 80 1.00 0.02 4.57
CA VAL A 80 1.30 -0.81 5.76
C VAL A 80 0.17 -1.79 6.04
N GLY A 81 -1.08 -1.36 5.91
CA GLY A 81 -2.26 -2.21 6.11
C GLY A 81 -2.30 -3.38 5.12
N PHE A 82 -2.02 -3.14 3.83
CA PHE A 82 -1.96 -4.21 2.83
C PHE A 82 -0.82 -5.18 3.09
N LEU A 83 0.38 -4.69 3.47
CA LEU A 83 1.49 -5.56 3.85
C LEU A 83 1.14 -6.46 5.04
N LEU A 84 0.44 -5.93 6.04
CA LEU A 84 -0.01 -6.72 7.20
C LEU A 84 -1.11 -7.73 6.85
N LEU A 85 -2.02 -7.38 5.93
CA LEU A 85 -3.06 -8.30 5.45
C LEU A 85 -2.45 -9.46 4.65
N ASP A 86 -1.49 -9.17 3.77
CA ASP A 86 -0.79 -10.18 2.97
C ASP A 86 -0.03 -11.19 3.85
N GLU A 87 0.65 -10.69 4.89
CA GLU A 87 1.31 -11.55 5.88
C GLU A 87 0.29 -12.43 6.61
N ARG A 88 -0.85 -11.86 7.04
CA ARG A 88 -1.90 -12.62 7.73
C ARG A 88 -2.54 -13.70 6.85
N ASP A 89 -2.80 -13.39 5.59
CA ASP A 89 -3.41 -14.34 4.65
C ASP A 89 -2.41 -15.46 4.28
N SER A 90 -1.12 -15.16 4.21
CA SER A 90 -0.04 -16.15 4.04
C SER A 90 0.02 -17.18 5.18
N HIS A 91 -0.24 -16.76 6.42
CA HIS A 91 -0.32 -17.67 7.58
C HIS A 91 -1.63 -18.46 7.66
N MET A 92 -2.74 -17.96 7.08
CA MET A 92 -4.02 -18.70 7.03
C MET A 92 -4.01 -19.86 6.03
N LEU A 93 -3.35 -19.73 4.88
CA LEU A 93 -3.33 -20.79 3.86
C LEU A 93 -2.59 -22.05 4.36
N THR A 94 -1.53 -21.88 5.16
CA THR A 94 -0.81 -23.00 5.77
C THR A 94 -1.67 -23.73 6.81
N ALA A 95 -2.54 -23.01 7.55
CA ALA A 95 -3.45 -23.60 8.52
C ALA A 95 -4.62 -24.39 7.85
N LEU A 96 -5.06 -23.97 6.67
CA LEU A 96 -6.07 -24.67 5.87
C LEU A 96 -5.55 -25.96 5.22
N LEU A 97 -4.25 -26.09 5.00
CA LEU A 97 -3.63 -27.30 4.42
C LEU A 97 -3.38 -28.41 5.45
N VAL A 98 -3.53 -28.13 6.75
CA VAL A 98 -3.41 -29.11 7.83
C VAL A 98 -4.75 -29.52 8.44
N THR A 99 -5.88 -28.96 7.98
CA THR A 99 -7.20 -29.53 8.27
C THR A 99 -7.50 -30.62 7.24
N PRO A 100 -7.56 -31.90 7.64
CA PRO A 100 -7.93 -32.96 6.72
C PRO A 100 -9.42 -32.78 6.40
N MET A 101 -9.75 -32.21 5.24
CA MET A 101 -11.11 -32.32 4.70
C MET A 101 -11.22 -33.65 3.95
N PRO A 102 -11.99 -34.64 4.45
CA PRO A 102 -12.25 -35.84 3.69
C PRO A 102 -13.27 -35.52 2.59
N LEU A 103 -12.81 -35.45 1.35
CA LEU A 103 -13.68 -35.42 0.15
C LEU A 103 -14.33 -36.79 -0.15
N SER A 104 -14.29 -37.74 0.78
CA SER A 104 -14.80 -39.11 0.59
C SER A 104 -16.23 -39.34 1.12
N GLY A 105 -16.92 -38.29 1.56
CA GLY A 105 -18.27 -38.40 2.15
C GLY A 105 -19.45 -38.19 1.20
N TYR A 106 -19.24 -37.90 -0.08
CA TYR A 106 -20.34 -37.83 -1.05
C TYR A 106 -20.70 -39.24 -1.51
N SER A 107 -21.60 -39.89 -0.76
CA SER A 107 -22.43 -40.93 -1.33
C SER A 107 -23.88 -40.67 -0.92
N PRO A 108 -24.74 -40.39 -1.90
CA PRO A 108 -26.13 -40.75 -1.78
C PRO A 108 -26.51 -41.60 -3.00
N SER A 109 -26.43 -42.93 -2.87
CA SER A 109 -27.46 -43.77 -3.49
C SER A 109 -27.38 -45.22 -2.98
N PRO A 110 -28.47 -45.74 -2.41
CA PRO A 110 -28.71 -47.16 -2.21
C PRO A 110 -29.57 -47.70 -3.37
N VAL A 111 -29.01 -48.57 -4.22
CA VAL A 111 -29.79 -49.58 -4.96
C VAL A 111 -28.92 -50.81 -5.20
#